data_AF-A0A4Q1ETR5-F1
#
_entry.id   AF-A0A4Q1ETR5-F1
#
_cell.length_a   1.000
_cell.length_b   1.000
_cell.length_c   1.000
_cell.angle_alpha   90.00
_cell.angle_beta   90.00
_cell.angle_gamma   90.00
#
_symmetry.space_group_name_H-M   'P 1'
#
loop_
_entity.id
_entity.type
_entity.pdbx_description
1 polymer ?
#
loop_
_entity_poly.entity_id
_entity_poly.type
_entity_poly.pdbx_seq_one_letter_code
_entity_poly.pdbx_strand_id
1 'polypeptide(L)'
;MENKCADINKLLQKLSQEELSGYEFVDYWDADTTALGLQKENIIIYISTFNYTNADSYYLVIEELETGNVLKLEDNRSYHELIEDIQPFLR
;
A
#
# COMPACT_ATOMS: atom_id res chain seq x y z
N MET A 1 -8.38 -9.81 -2.63
CA MET A 1 -9.21 -9.48 -1.45
C MET A 1 -10.62 -9.20 -1.96
N GLU A 2 -11.64 -9.98 -1.56
CA GLU A 2 -12.96 -9.98 -2.24
C GLU A 2 -13.75 -8.67 -2.14
N ASN A 3 -13.48 -7.83 -1.12
CA ASN A 3 -14.24 -6.61 -0.85
C ASN A 3 -13.59 -5.31 -1.35
N LYS A 4 -12.44 -5.37 -2.05
CA LYS A 4 -11.72 -4.15 -2.48
C LYS A 4 -12.20 -3.64 -3.83
N CYS A 5 -12.10 -2.33 -4.04
CA CYS A 5 -12.51 -1.66 -5.27
C CYS A 5 -11.65 -2.08 -6.47
N ALA A 6 -12.11 -1.76 -7.68
CA ALA A 6 -11.41 -2.13 -8.92
C ALA A 6 -9.97 -1.57 -8.97
N ASP A 7 -9.72 -0.37 -8.46
CA ASP A 7 -8.40 0.26 -8.50
C ASP A 7 -7.41 -0.41 -7.53
N ILE A 8 -7.86 -0.84 -6.35
CA ILE A 8 -7.04 -1.67 -5.46
C ILE A 8 -6.76 -3.05 -6.09
N ASN A 9 -7.74 -3.67 -6.74
CA ASN A 9 -7.51 -4.94 -7.43
C ASN A 9 -6.50 -4.80 -8.58
N LYS A 10 -6.51 -3.69 -9.33
CA LYS A 10 -5.49 -3.39 -10.34
C LYS A 10 -4.11 -3.19 -9.68
N LEU A 11 -4.04 -2.47 -8.56
CA LEU A 11 -2.79 -2.28 -7.81
C LEU A 11 -2.22 -3.61 -7.33
N LEU A 12 -3.05 -4.50 -6.78
CA LEU A 12 -2.64 -5.85 -6.37
C LEU A 12 -2.05 -6.64 -7.55
N GLN A 13 -2.68 -6.55 -8.72
CA GLN A 13 -2.16 -7.20 -9.92
C GLN A 13 -0.80 -6.62 -10.34
N LYS A 14 -0.62 -5.30 -10.30
CA LYS A 14 0.67 -4.65 -10.57
C LYS A 14 1.75 -5.07 -9.56
N LEU A 15 1.46 -5.02 -8.26
CA LEU A 15 2.37 -5.44 -7.19
C LEU A 15 2.79 -6.91 -7.31
N SER A 16 1.92 -7.79 -7.82
CA SER A 16 2.26 -9.20 -8.05
C SER A 16 3.31 -9.44 -9.14
N GLN A 17 3.62 -8.41 -9.94
CA GLN A 17 4.65 -8.45 -10.98
C GLN A 17 6.00 -7.91 -10.49
N GLU A 18 6.04 -7.31 -9.29
CA GLU A 18 7.25 -6.75 -8.71
C GLU A 18 8.05 -7.81 -7.94
N GLU A 19 9.36 -7.64 -7.88
CA GLU A 19 10.25 -8.47 -7.05
C GLU A 19 10.22 -8.02 -5.58
N LEU A 20 9.05 -8.13 -4.95
CA LEU A 20 8.80 -7.84 -3.53
C LEU A 20 8.56 -9.16 -2.78
N SER A 21 9.04 -9.27 -1.53
CA SER A 21 8.94 -10.54 -0.80
C SER A 21 8.89 -10.37 0.72
N GLY A 22 8.44 -11.43 1.41
CA GLY A 22 8.43 -11.49 2.87
C GLY A 22 7.38 -10.60 3.53
N TYR A 23 6.40 -10.10 2.77
CA TYR A 23 5.26 -9.37 3.30
C TYR A 23 4.00 -10.23 3.29
N GLU A 24 3.07 -9.90 4.18
CA GLU A 24 1.70 -10.39 4.15
C GLU A 24 0.73 -9.24 3.86
N PHE A 25 -0.41 -9.59 3.26
CA PHE A 25 -1.50 -8.63 3.10
C PHE A 25 -2.25 -8.52 4.43
N VAL A 26 -2.44 -7.28 4.90
CA VAL A 26 -3.19 -6.98 6.12
C VAL A 26 -4.32 -6.02 5.79
N ASP A 27 -5.43 -6.14 6.53
CA ASP A 27 -6.60 -5.28 6.38
C ASP A 27 -7.04 -4.80 7.77
N TYR A 28 -6.30 -3.86 8.34
CA TYR A 28 -6.63 -3.32 9.66
C TYR A 28 -7.84 -2.36 9.60
N TRP A 29 -8.29 -1.98 8.39
CA TRP A 29 -9.49 -1.17 8.15
C TRP A 29 -10.49 -1.94 7.27
N ASP A 30 -11.12 -2.98 7.84
CA ASP A 30 -12.04 -3.90 7.16
C ASP A 30 -13.15 -3.24 6.31
N ALA A 31 -13.55 -2.01 6.64
CA ALA A 31 -14.57 -1.26 5.90
C ALA A 31 -14.02 -0.42 4.73
N ASP A 32 -12.71 -0.18 4.67
CA ASP A 32 -12.09 0.62 3.62
C ASP A 32 -11.80 -0.21 2.36
N THR A 33 -12.73 -0.16 1.42
CA THR A 33 -12.60 -0.85 0.13
C THR A 33 -11.54 -0.23 -0.80
N THR A 34 -11.02 0.96 -0.47
CA THR A 34 -10.15 1.77 -1.33
C THR A 34 -8.68 1.81 -0.87
N ALA A 35 -8.34 1.06 0.18
CA ALA A 35 -6.98 0.90 0.66
C ALA A 35 -6.57 -0.58 0.76
N LEU A 36 -5.27 -0.82 0.80
CA LEU A 36 -4.66 -2.11 1.12
C LEU A 36 -3.51 -1.91 2.10
N GLY A 37 -3.29 -2.88 2.98
CA GLY A 37 -2.14 -2.93 3.87
C GLY A 37 -1.16 -4.03 3.47
N LEU A 38 0.13 -3.74 3.58
CA LEU A 38 1.23 -4.69 3.51
C LEU A 38 1.97 -4.65 4.85
N GLN A 39 2.27 -5.81 5.43
CA GLN A 39 3.08 -5.89 6.64
C GLN A 39 4.31 -6.74 6.39
N LYS A 40 5.47 -6.25 6.83
CA LYS A 40 6.71 -7.01 6.92
C LYS A 40 7.41 -6.66 8.23
N GLU A 41 7.63 -7.65 9.09
CA GLU A 41 8.21 -7.47 10.42
C GLU A 41 7.47 -6.36 11.20
N ASN A 42 8.18 -5.33 11.68
CA ASN A 42 7.62 -4.18 12.41
C ASN A 42 7.17 -3.04 11.47
N ILE A 43 7.05 -3.25 10.16
CA ILE A 43 6.64 -2.21 9.21
C ILE A 43 5.24 -2.51 8.68
N ILE A 44 4.36 -1.50 8.73
CA ILE A 44 3.10 -1.50 7.98
C ILE A 44 3.17 -0.44 6.88
N ILE A 45 2.69 -0.81 5.70
CA ILE A 45 2.54 0.06 4.54
C ILE A 45 1.08 0.07 4.14
N TYR A 46 0.44 1.24 4.22
CA TYR A 46 -0.91 1.46 3.71
C TYR A 46 -0.86 2.21 2.39
N ILE A 47 -1.59 1.70 1.41
CA ILE A 47 -1.70 2.31 0.09
C ILE A 47 -3.18 2.52 -0.20
N SER A 48 -3.60 3.77 -0.44
CA SER A 48 -4.98 4.13 -0.72
C SER A 48 -5.14 4.76 -2.11
N THR A 49 -6.28 4.47 -2.73
CA THR A 49 -6.76 5.04 -3.99
C THR A 49 -7.98 5.96 -3.78
N PHE A 50 -8.40 6.20 -2.52
CA PHE A 50 -9.66 6.88 -2.17
C PHE A 50 -9.86 8.23 -2.87
N ASN A 51 -8.84 9.11 -2.84
CA ASN A 51 -8.92 10.46 -3.43
C ASN A 51 -8.60 10.50 -4.93
N TYR A 52 -8.30 9.36 -5.55
CA TYR A 52 -7.64 9.30 -6.86
C TYR A 52 -8.28 8.26 -7.79
N THR A 53 -9.58 7.98 -7.63
CA THR A 53 -10.29 7.02 -8.47
C THR A 53 -10.06 7.33 -9.95
N ASN A 54 -9.54 6.35 -10.72
CA ASN A 54 -9.13 6.49 -12.13
C ASN A 54 -7.93 7.43 -12.44
N ALA A 55 -7.12 7.83 -11.46
CA ALA A 55 -5.98 8.75 -11.69
C ALA A 55 -4.59 8.08 -11.60
N ASP A 56 -4.50 6.76 -11.43
CA ASP A 56 -3.23 6.01 -11.28
C ASP A 56 -2.30 6.63 -10.22
N SER A 57 -2.90 7.20 -9.18
CA SER A 57 -2.25 7.98 -8.13
C SER A 57 -2.59 7.42 -6.75
N TYR A 58 -1.61 7.42 -5.85
CA TYR A 58 -1.67 6.70 -4.59
C TYR A 58 -1.33 7.61 -3.41
N TYR A 59 -2.07 7.41 -2.31
CA TYR A 59 -1.69 7.90 -1.00
C TYR A 59 -0.95 6.79 -0.25
N LEU A 60 0.17 7.12 0.37
CA LEU A 60 1.09 6.18 1.01
C LEU A 60 1.32 6.59 2.47
N VAL A 61 1.16 5.62 3.37
CA VAL A 61 1.61 5.71 4.76
C VAL A 61 2.54 4.53 5.04
N ILE A 62 3.71 4.80 5.60
CA ILE A 62 4.61 3.78 6.13
C ILE A 62 4.82 4.06 7.61
N GLU A 63 4.56 3.09 8.47
CA GLU A 63 4.65 3.24 9.91
C GLU A 63 5.25 2.01 10.61
N GLU A 64 5.75 2.22 11.82
CA GLU A 64 6.13 1.15 12.74
C GLU A 64 4.87 0.52 13.38
N LEU A 65 4.71 -0.80 13.27
CA LEU A 65 3.56 -1.55 13.78
C LEU A 65 3.35 -1.35 15.29
N GLU A 66 4.42 -1.44 16.07
CA GLU A 66 4.32 -1.40 17.53
C GLU A 66 4.03 -0.01 18.11
N THR A 67 4.49 1.05 17.43
CA THR A 67 4.49 2.42 17.98
C THR A 67 3.52 3.35 17.25
N GLY A 68 3.15 3.03 16.00
CA GLY A 68 2.44 3.94 15.10
C GLY A 68 3.29 5.13 14.64
N ASN A 69 4.62 5.09 14.81
CA ASN A 69 5.50 6.15 14.32
C ASN A 69 5.48 6.15 12.80
N VAL A 70 5.06 7.26 12.21
CA VAL A 70 5.05 7.45 10.76
C VAL A 70 6.48 7.67 10.27
N LEU A 71 6.97 6.74 9.46
CA LEU A 71 8.27 6.79 8.80
C LEU A 71 8.21 7.54 7.47
N LYS A 72 7.08 7.45 6.78
CA LYS A 72 6.83 8.13 5.51
C LYS A 72 5.35 8.41 5.30
N LEU A 73 5.04 9.58 4.78
CA LEU A 73 3.71 10.03 4.45
C LEU A 73 3.76 10.77 3.12
N GLU A 74 3.16 10.22 2.09
CA GLU A 74 3.17 10.82 0.76
C GLU A 74 1.77 10.79 0.15
N ASP A 75 1.47 11.82 -0.64
CA ASP A 75 0.27 11.89 -1.45
C ASP A 75 0.60 12.01 -2.93
N ASN A 76 -0.40 11.75 -3.76
CA ASN A 76 -0.34 11.88 -5.21
C ASN A 76 0.85 11.15 -5.90
N ARG A 77 1.28 9.99 -5.38
CA ARG A 77 2.40 9.24 -5.94
C ARG A 77 1.96 8.49 -7.18
N SER A 78 2.75 8.56 -8.25
CA SER A 78 2.59 7.64 -9.39
C SER A 78 2.94 6.20 -8.97
N TYR A 79 2.58 5.22 -9.80
CA TYR A 79 2.94 3.83 -9.52
C TYR A 79 4.46 3.62 -9.40
N HIS A 80 5.25 4.24 -10.27
CA HIS A 80 6.72 4.10 -10.24
C HIS A 80 7.30 4.65 -8.94
N GLU A 81 6.88 5.85 -8.55
CA GLU A 81 7.25 6.50 -7.30
C GLU A 81 6.82 5.69 -6.06
N LEU A 82 5.62 5.13 -6.07
CA LEU A 82 5.14 4.24 -5.02
C LEU A 82 6.08 3.03 -4.85
N ILE A 83 6.50 2.40 -5.94
CA ILE A 83 7.44 1.27 -5.88
C ILE A 83 8.78 1.69 -5.31
N GLU A 84 9.36 2.81 -5.79
CA GLU A 84 10.61 3.35 -5.24
C GLU A 84 10.52 3.62 -3.74
N ASP A 85 9.35 4.05 -3.26
CA ASP A 85 9.12 4.36 -1.85
C ASP A 85 8.99 3.10 -0.97
N ILE A 86 8.31 2.05 -1.44
CA ILE A 86 8.05 0.84 -0.64
C ILE A 86 9.16 -0.22 -0.75
N GLN A 87 9.90 -0.22 -1.85
CA GLN A 87 10.92 -1.23 -2.14
C GLN A 87 12.01 -1.35 -1.05
N PRO A 88 12.51 -0.27 -0.42
CA PRO A 88 13.47 -0.37 0.69
C PRO A 88 12.96 -1.16 1.90
N PHE A 89 11.63 -1.24 2.07
CA PHE A 89 10.99 -1.93 3.18
C PHE A 89 10.58 -3.36 2.82
N LEU A 90 10.39 -3.66 1.53
CA LEU A 90 9.80 -4.90 1.03
C LEU A 90 10.76 -5.81 0.24
N ARG A 91 12.00 -5.38 0.00
CA ARG A 91 13.07 -6.26 -0.52
C ARG A 91 13.80 -7.02 0.58
#